data_AF-A0A1C5CSH4-F1
#
_entry.id   AF-A0A1C5CSH4-F1
#
_cell.length_a   1.000
_cell.length_b   1.000
_cell.length_c   1.000
_cell.angle_alpha   90.00
_cell.angle_beta   90.00
_cell.angle_gamma   90.00
#
_symmetry.space_group_name_H-M   'P 1'
#
loop_
_entity.id
_entity.type
_entity.pdbx_description
1 polymer ?
#
loop_
_entity_poly.entity_id
_entity_poly.type
_entity_poly.pdbx_seq_one_letter_code
_entity_poly.pdbx_strand_id
1 'polypeptide(L)'
;MSHNATFLQATQASQGALTRGWLAFPAPSADAPVPESVAQTDVAVLNLEDRLREVRLAAAPHVTVAAEALHAAVRAAADAQFELHMQNFSSVERLCALDDVAFTRHTDAVRQALEAFVAAAYREGVSVTATGSDRAKAARVAEAVPADAAWLVQLSRRMPMRRIPGFVAEGVDSALEALQRDVIDFVDPELEAAHQGFMEALARLVDEINGIFTPDHDAAYTEVPPEWRRTDPERYAQALRDLSQVRDTVLDGYKELMNVMSRRGHLPAPQEPQPGPSVRVTAGDNSPVTVNAPYAHASHGGHASAGQPAPADQIAVATPAPWYRSGIFWGAVSAVGTAASAIVAYLALGR
;
A
#
# COMPACT_ATOMS: atom_id res chain seq x y z
N MET A 1 -1.73 -10.27 24.98
CA MET A 1 -1.91 -8.95 24.33
C MET A 1 -3.11 -8.27 24.95
N SER A 2 -3.12 -6.94 25.06
CA SER A 2 -4.30 -6.19 25.54
C SER A 2 -5.47 -6.36 24.55
N HIS A 3 -6.71 -6.50 25.04
CA HIS A 3 -7.91 -6.60 24.20
C HIS A 3 -8.06 -5.39 23.26
N ASN A 4 -7.60 -4.20 23.67
CA ASN A 4 -7.61 -3.02 22.81
C ASN A 4 -6.62 -3.16 21.64
N ALA A 5 -5.49 -3.84 21.85
CA ALA A 5 -4.50 -4.06 20.81
C ALA A 5 -4.98 -5.11 19.78
N THR A 6 -5.64 -6.18 20.23
CA THR A 6 -6.23 -7.17 19.32
C THR A 6 -7.40 -6.60 18.53
N PHE A 7 -8.22 -5.74 19.15
CA PHE A 7 -9.29 -5.00 18.45
C PHE A 7 -8.74 -4.02 17.42
N LEU A 8 -7.67 -3.28 17.74
CA LEU A 8 -7.00 -2.39 16.79
C LEU A 8 -6.44 -3.19 15.60
N GLN A 9 -5.76 -4.31 15.86
CA GLN A 9 -5.26 -5.18 14.80
C GLN A 9 -6.37 -5.72 13.90
N ALA A 10 -7.51 -6.13 14.48
CA ALA A 10 -8.67 -6.56 13.72
C ALA A 10 -9.23 -5.41 12.87
N THR A 11 -9.29 -4.19 13.41
CA THR A 11 -9.73 -2.99 12.66
C THR A 11 -8.82 -2.75 11.45
N GLN A 12 -7.50 -2.84 11.63
CA GLN A 12 -6.54 -2.66 10.54
C GLN A 12 -6.72 -3.73 9.45
N ALA A 13 -6.95 -4.98 9.84
CA ALA A 13 -7.26 -6.05 8.90
C ALA A 13 -8.57 -5.77 8.12
N SER A 14 -9.60 -5.26 8.79
CA SER A 14 -10.88 -4.86 8.16
C SER A 14 -10.70 -3.68 7.21
N GLN A 15 -9.91 -2.66 7.56
CA GLN A 15 -9.60 -1.55 6.67
C GLN A 15 -8.87 -2.03 5.41
N GLY A 16 -7.83 -2.87 5.56
CA GLY A 16 -7.12 -3.42 4.41
C GLY A 16 -8.02 -4.28 3.52
N ALA A 17 -8.94 -5.06 4.11
CA ALA A 17 -9.93 -5.83 3.35
C ALA A 17 -10.92 -4.91 2.61
N LEU A 18 -11.45 -3.88 3.29
CA LEU A 18 -12.33 -2.87 2.69
C LEU A 18 -11.66 -2.23 1.48
N THR A 19 -10.43 -1.73 1.61
CA THR A 19 -9.70 -1.11 0.48
C THR A 19 -9.56 -2.07 -0.69
N ARG A 20 -9.18 -3.34 -0.46
CA ARG A 20 -9.11 -4.34 -1.54
C ARG A 20 -10.46 -4.66 -2.15
N GLY A 21 -11.53 -4.67 -1.35
CA GLY A 21 -12.88 -4.87 -1.84
C GLY A 21 -13.36 -3.71 -2.72
N TRP A 22 -12.97 -2.46 -2.39
CA TRP A 22 -13.38 -1.27 -3.16
C TRP A 22 -12.65 -1.22 -4.51
N LEU A 23 -11.41 -1.72 -4.55
CA LEU A 23 -10.63 -1.86 -5.77
C LEU A 23 -10.98 -3.11 -6.59
N ALA A 24 -11.91 -3.95 -6.11
CA ALA A 24 -12.28 -5.18 -6.79
C ALA A 24 -13.08 -4.87 -8.06
N PHE A 25 -12.88 -5.67 -9.11
CA PHE A 25 -13.77 -5.62 -10.26
C PHE A 25 -15.17 -6.09 -9.84
N PRO A 26 -16.23 -5.38 -10.27
CA PRO A 26 -17.59 -5.83 -10.02
C PRO A 26 -17.83 -7.19 -10.68
N ALA A 27 -18.71 -7.98 -10.08
CA ALA A 27 -19.09 -9.27 -10.65
C ALA A 27 -19.66 -9.07 -12.07
N PRO A 28 -19.27 -9.90 -13.05
CA PRO A 28 -19.68 -9.73 -14.45
C PRO A 28 -21.18 -9.95 -14.68
N SER A 29 -21.86 -10.61 -13.74
CA SER A 29 -23.29 -10.85 -13.73
C SER A 29 -23.81 -11.08 -12.31
N ALA A 30 -25.13 -11.06 -12.13
CA ALA A 30 -25.77 -11.33 -10.85
C ALA A 30 -25.56 -12.77 -10.32
N ASP A 31 -25.33 -13.72 -11.23
CA ASP A 31 -25.09 -15.13 -10.88
C ASP A 31 -23.60 -15.46 -10.69
N ALA A 32 -22.70 -14.52 -10.99
CA ALA A 32 -21.28 -14.72 -10.78
C ALA A 32 -20.95 -14.70 -9.27
N PRO A 33 -19.95 -15.49 -8.83
CA PRO A 33 -19.53 -15.46 -7.45
C PRO A 33 -19.06 -14.06 -7.05
N VAL A 34 -19.33 -13.68 -5.79
CA VAL A 34 -18.81 -12.45 -5.19
C VAL A 34 -17.28 -12.43 -5.29
N PRO A 35 -16.66 -11.31 -5.71
CA PRO A 35 -15.21 -11.22 -5.77
C PRO A 35 -14.58 -11.59 -4.43
N GLU A 36 -13.48 -12.36 -4.46
CA GLU A 36 -12.83 -12.87 -3.26
C GLU A 36 -12.47 -11.74 -2.28
N SER A 37 -11.99 -10.60 -2.78
CA SER A 37 -11.66 -9.43 -1.97
C SER A 37 -12.86 -8.86 -1.22
N VAL A 38 -14.05 -8.86 -1.82
CA VAL A 38 -15.30 -8.44 -1.16
C VAL A 38 -15.72 -9.47 -0.10
N ALA A 39 -15.57 -10.77 -0.37
CA ALA A 39 -15.83 -11.82 0.62
C ALA A 39 -14.86 -11.74 1.82
N GLN A 40 -13.60 -11.38 1.59
CA GLN A 40 -12.61 -11.15 2.65
C GLN A 40 -13.00 -9.98 3.56
N THR A 41 -13.70 -8.96 3.04
CA THR A 41 -14.26 -7.86 3.86
C THR A 41 -15.20 -8.39 4.94
N ASP A 42 -16.16 -9.26 4.58
CA ASP A 42 -17.11 -9.83 5.54
C ASP A 42 -16.41 -10.66 6.63
N VAL A 43 -15.43 -11.48 6.24
CA VAL A 43 -14.63 -12.26 7.20
C VAL A 43 -13.89 -11.34 8.18
N ALA A 44 -13.33 -10.24 7.68
CA ALA A 44 -12.62 -9.28 8.51
C ALA A 44 -13.57 -8.53 9.46
N VAL A 45 -14.80 -8.21 9.02
CA VAL A 45 -15.84 -7.58 9.86
C VAL A 45 -16.31 -8.53 10.97
N LEU A 46 -16.52 -9.81 10.67
CA LEU A 46 -16.89 -10.82 11.68
C LEU A 46 -15.81 -10.97 12.76
N ASN A 47 -14.53 -11.03 12.35
CA ASN A 47 -13.42 -11.06 13.30
C ASN A 47 -13.39 -9.77 14.16
N LEU A 48 -13.68 -8.60 13.57
CA LEU A 48 -13.78 -7.35 14.33
C LEU A 48 -14.91 -7.38 15.36
N GLU A 49 -16.07 -7.96 15.02
CA GLU A 49 -17.18 -8.14 15.96
C GLU A 49 -16.80 -9.04 17.14
N ASP A 50 -16.09 -10.15 16.88
CA ASP A 50 -15.59 -11.03 17.94
C ASP A 50 -14.64 -10.29 18.88
N ARG A 51 -13.73 -9.46 18.34
CA ARG A 51 -12.84 -8.63 19.19
C ARG A 51 -13.60 -7.53 19.93
N LEU A 52 -14.68 -6.99 19.37
CA LEU A 52 -15.53 -6.02 20.07
C LEU A 52 -16.16 -6.66 21.31
N ARG A 53 -16.61 -7.93 21.22
CA ARG A 53 -17.14 -8.66 22.38
C ARG A 53 -16.11 -8.79 23.48
N GLU A 54 -14.85 -9.05 23.15
CA GLU A 54 -13.76 -9.07 24.13
C GLU A 54 -13.55 -7.70 24.79
N VAL A 55 -13.53 -6.61 24.01
CA VAL A 55 -13.39 -5.24 24.54
C VAL A 55 -14.54 -4.88 25.46
N ARG A 56 -15.79 -5.26 25.13
CA ARG A 56 -16.98 -5.06 25.98
C ARG A 56 -16.86 -5.70 27.36
N LEU A 57 -16.16 -6.84 27.45
CA LEU A 57 -16.00 -7.57 28.71
C LEU A 57 -14.89 -7.00 29.60
N ALA A 58 -13.89 -6.35 29.01
CA ALA A 58 -12.63 -6.04 29.69
C ALA A 58 -12.27 -4.54 29.75
N ALA A 59 -12.83 -3.70 28.89
CA ALA A 59 -12.48 -2.28 28.80
C ALA A 59 -13.43 -1.39 29.60
N ALA A 60 -12.97 -0.17 29.88
CA ALA A 60 -13.81 0.86 30.49
C ALA A 60 -14.96 1.27 29.56
N PRO A 61 -16.12 1.70 30.10
CA PRO A 61 -17.31 1.97 29.31
C PRO A 61 -17.10 2.93 28.13
N HIS A 62 -16.27 3.96 28.30
CA HIS A 62 -16.04 4.94 27.23
C HIS A 62 -15.15 4.39 26.09
N VAL A 63 -14.25 3.45 26.39
CA VAL A 63 -13.48 2.71 25.36
C VAL A 63 -14.40 1.76 24.61
N THR A 64 -15.31 1.09 25.32
CA THR A 64 -16.33 0.24 24.72
C THR A 64 -17.21 1.01 23.75
N VAL A 65 -17.74 2.18 24.14
CA VAL A 65 -18.55 3.03 23.26
C VAL A 65 -17.80 3.44 22.00
N ALA A 66 -16.51 3.81 22.13
CA ALA A 66 -15.70 4.18 20.98
C ALA A 66 -15.41 2.99 20.05
N ALA A 67 -15.18 1.79 20.62
CA ALA A 67 -15.00 0.56 19.86
C ALA A 67 -16.28 0.17 19.09
N GLU A 68 -17.45 0.36 19.70
CA GLU A 68 -18.75 0.13 19.05
C GLU A 68 -18.98 1.08 17.87
N ALA A 69 -18.64 2.36 18.03
CA ALA A 69 -18.72 3.34 16.95
C ALA A 69 -17.79 2.97 15.78
N LEU A 70 -16.57 2.53 16.08
CA LEU A 70 -15.61 2.06 15.07
C LEU A 70 -16.11 0.83 14.32
N HIS A 71 -16.59 -0.18 15.04
CA HIS A 71 -17.20 -1.36 14.42
C HIS A 71 -18.40 -0.98 13.54
N ALA A 72 -19.28 -0.09 14.01
CA ALA A 72 -20.44 0.36 13.23
C ALA A 72 -20.03 1.08 11.94
N ALA A 73 -18.99 1.92 11.99
CA ALA A 73 -18.46 2.60 10.79
C ALA A 73 -17.88 1.61 9.78
N VAL A 74 -17.09 0.63 10.25
CA VAL A 74 -16.50 -0.41 9.40
C VAL A 74 -17.60 -1.29 8.79
N ARG A 75 -18.62 -1.67 9.56
CA ARG A 75 -19.76 -2.45 9.07
C ARG A 75 -20.54 -1.70 7.99
N ALA A 76 -20.84 -0.42 8.24
CA ALA A 76 -21.55 0.41 7.26
C ALA A 76 -20.76 0.58 5.95
N ALA A 77 -19.43 0.66 6.03
CA ALA A 77 -18.57 0.69 4.85
C ALA A 77 -18.62 -0.63 4.06
N ALA A 78 -18.61 -1.77 4.75
CA ALA A 78 -18.72 -3.09 4.14
C ALA A 78 -20.09 -3.31 3.49
N ASP A 79 -21.17 -2.93 4.17
CA ASP A 79 -22.53 -3.05 3.64
C ASP A 79 -22.71 -2.18 2.38
N ALA A 80 -22.18 -0.94 2.38
CA ALA A 80 -22.20 -0.06 1.22
C ALA A 80 -21.39 -0.62 0.03
N GLN A 81 -20.19 -1.17 0.30
CA GLN A 81 -19.38 -1.85 -0.70
C GLN A 81 -20.14 -3.02 -1.33
N PHE A 82 -20.77 -3.85 -0.50
CA PHE A 82 -21.53 -5.00 -0.95
C PHE A 82 -22.75 -4.58 -1.79
N GLU A 83 -23.52 -3.59 -1.35
CA GLU A 83 -24.64 -3.04 -2.11
C GLU A 83 -24.21 -2.51 -3.47
N LEU A 84 -23.09 -1.77 -3.54
CA LEU A 84 -22.58 -1.24 -4.81
C LEU A 84 -22.17 -2.34 -5.78
N HIS A 85 -21.54 -3.42 -5.28
CA HIS A 85 -21.18 -4.59 -6.08
C HIS A 85 -22.41 -5.39 -6.55
N MET A 86 -23.45 -5.47 -5.73
CA MET A 86 -24.66 -6.25 -6.03
C MET A 86 -25.71 -5.49 -6.84
N GLN A 87 -25.68 -4.16 -6.92
CA GLN A 87 -26.73 -3.39 -7.61
C GLN A 87 -26.29 -2.87 -8.99
N ASN A 88 -24.99 -2.83 -9.28
CA ASN A 88 -24.47 -2.18 -10.49
C ASN A 88 -23.81 -3.17 -11.45
N PHE A 89 -24.51 -4.24 -11.80
CA PHE A 89 -24.11 -5.08 -12.93
C PHE A 89 -24.16 -4.24 -14.23
N SER A 90 -23.15 -4.36 -15.09
CA SER A 90 -23.10 -3.82 -16.47
C SER A 90 -22.80 -2.33 -16.73
N SER A 91 -22.64 -1.45 -15.72
CA SER A 91 -22.25 -0.04 -15.97
C SER A 91 -21.03 0.38 -15.15
N VAL A 92 -19.86 0.22 -15.76
CA VAL A 92 -18.56 0.58 -15.17
C VAL A 92 -18.49 2.07 -14.82
N GLU A 93 -18.99 2.97 -15.68
CA GLU A 93 -18.96 4.43 -15.43
C GLU A 93 -19.83 4.85 -14.24
N ARG A 94 -21.01 4.24 -14.07
CA ARG A 94 -21.90 4.55 -12.94
C ARG A 94 -21.36 4.02 -11.63
N LEU A 95 -20.64 2.89 -11.70
CA LEU A 95 -19.93 2.32 -10.56
C LEU A 95 -18.87 3.30 -10.08
N CYS A 96 -17.97 3.77 -10.95
CA CYS A 96 -16.90 4.70 -10.58
C CYS A 96 -17.41 5.98 -9.89
N ALA A 97 -18.46 6.63 -10.42
CA ALA A 97 -18.95 7.89 -9.84
C ALA A 97 -19.67 7.70 -8.48
N LEU A 98 -20.37 6.58 -8.28
CA LEU A 98 -21.01 6.25 -7.01
C LEU A 98 -20.01 5.74 -5.98
N ASP A 99 -18.98 5.06 -6.46
CA ASP A 99 -17.88 4.52 -5.68
C ASP A 99 -17.06 5.64 -5.04
N ASP A 100 -16.63 6.67 -5.77
CA ASP A 100 -15.78 7.74 -5.23
C ASP A 100 -16.39 8.46 -4.01
N VAL A 101 -17.66 8.83 -4.09
CA VAL A 101 -18.35 9.55 -3.01
C VAL A 101 -18.62 8.63 -1.82
N ALA A 102 -19.02 7.38 -2.09
CA ALA A 102 -19.26 6.39 -1.05
C ALA A 102 -17.95 6.02 -0.33
N PHE A 103 -16.91 5.69 -1.11
CA PHE A 103 -15.57 5.38 -0.63
C PHE A 103 -15.02 6.49 0.26
N THR A 104 -15.04 7.75 -0.22
CA THR A 104 -14.53 8.90 0.56
C THR A 104 -15.30 9.03 1.87
N ARG A 105 -16.63 9.03 1.82
CA ARG A 105 -17.50 9.16 3.00
C ARG A 105 -17.25 8.05 4.03
N HIS A 106 -17.18 6.80 3.58
CA HIS A 106 -17.02 5.65 4.45
C HIS A 106 -15.60 5.56 5.02
N THR A 107 -14.58 5.89 4.23
CA THR A 107 -13.18 6.01 4.68
C THR A 107 -13.06 7.08 5.76
N ASP A 108 -13.67 8.25 5.56
CA ASP A 108 -13.69 9.31 6.56
C ASP A 108 -14.40 8.91 7.85
N ALA A 109 -15.55 8.24 7.74
CA ALA A 109 -16.30 7.79 8.92
C ALA A 109 -15.50 6.76 9.74
N VAL A 110 -14.86 5.79 9.07
CA VAL A 110 -13.99 4.80 9.73
C VAL A 110 -12.81 5.48 10.39
N ARG A 111 -12.16 6.43 9.71
CA ARG A 111 -11.04 7.21 10.24
C ARG A 111 -11.42 7.98 11.51
N GLN A 112 -12.50 8.75 11.47
CA GLN A 112 -12.98 9.51 12.63
C GLN A 112 -13.30 8.60 13.82
N ALA A 113 -13.92 7.44 13.57
CA ALA A 113 -14.23 6.49 14.64
C ALA A 113 -12.97 5.82 15.22
N LEU A 114 -11.95 5.58 14.37
CA LEU A 114 -10.66 5.04 14.80
C LEU A 114 -9.91 6.04 15.68
N GLU A 115 -9.86 7.31 15.29
CA GLU A 115 -9.28 8.40 16.09
C GLU A 115 -9.96 8.50 17.47
N ALA A 116 -11.30 8.44 17.51
CA ALA A 116 -12.06 8.45 18.75
C ALA A 116 -11.76 7.25 19.66
N PHE A 117 -11.62 6.05 19.08
CA PHE A 117 -11.23 4.84 19.81
C PHE A 117 -9.82 4.94 20.38
N VAL A 118 -8.85 5.37 19.58
CA VAL A 118 -7.46 5.54 20.04
C VAL A 118 -7.39 6.57 21.17
N ALA A 119 -8.07 7.71 21.02
CA ALA A 119 -8.15 8.74 22.06
C ALA A 119 -8.84 8.26 23.35
N ALA A 120 -9.84 7.38 23.25
CA ALA A 120 -10.45 6.73 24.41
C ALA A 120 -9.47 5.75 25.09
N ALA A 121 -8.81 4.88 24.32
CA ALA A 121 -7.86 3.90 24.85
C ALA A 121 -6.66 4.56 25.56
N TYR A 122 -6.13 5.66 25.02
CA TYR A 122 -5.05 6.42 25.64
C TYR A 122 -5.45 7.06 26.98
N ARG A 123 -6.69 7.57 27.10
CA ARG A 123 -7.17 8.19 28.35
C ARG A 123 -7.24 7.22 29.52
N GLU A 124 -7.49 5.94 29.25
CA GLU A 124 -7.49 4.86 30.26
C GLU A 124 -6.09 4.42 30.68
N GLY A 125 -5.02 5.04 30.17
CA GLY A 125 -3.66 4.62 30.47
C GLY A 125 -3.34 3.22 29.91
N VAL A 126 -4.21 2.68 29.04
CA VAL A 126 -3.89 1.51 28.24
C VAL A 126 -2.86 1.97 27.23
N SER A 127 -1.59 1.81 27.57
CA SER A 127 -0.50 1.88 26.61
C SER A 127 -0.73 0.74 25.62
N VAL A 128 -1.47 1.02 24.54
CA VAL A 128 -1.24 0.34 23.26
C VAL A 128 0.25 0.53 23.07
N THR A 129 1.04 -0.52 23.26
CA THR A 129 2.49 -0.38 23.35
C THR A 129 2.93 0.26 22.04
N ALA A 130 3.35 1.53 22.09
CA ALA A 130 3.73 2.35 20.94
C ALA A 130 4.68 1.55 20.02
N THR A 131 5.59 0.81 20.65
CA THR A 131 6.54 -0.10 20.02
C THR A 131 5.91 -1.18 19.12
N GLY A 132 4.72 -1.69 19.47
CA GLY A 132 4.00 -2.69 18.69
C GLY A 132 3.34 -2.10 17.44
N SER A 133 2.76 -0.90 17.57
CA SER A 133 2.19 -0.15 16.44
C SER A 133 3.28 0.26 15.45
N ASP A 134 4.38 0.82 15.96
CA ASP A 134 5.51 1.27 15.13
C ASP A 134 6.19 0.11 14.41
N ARG A 135 6.31 -1.06 15.07
CA ARG A 135 6.83 -2.27 14.42
C ARG A 135 5.91 -2.74 13.29
N ALA A 136 4.59 -2.70 13.50
CA ALA A 136 3.63 -3.11 12.48
C ALA A 136 3.66 -2.15 11.27
N LYS A 137 3.74 -0.83 11.51
CA LYS A 137 3.91 0.15 10.42
C LYS A 137 5.26 -0.01 9.71
N ALA A 138 6.36 -0.17 10.44
CA ALA A 138 7.67 -0.41 9.84
C ALA A 138 7.70 -1.66 8.94
N ALA A 139 6.99 -2.73 9.32
CA ALA A 139 6.85 -3.91 8.48
C ALA A 139 6.12 -3.61 7.16
N ARG A 140 5.02 -2.82 7.21
CA ARG A 140 4.29 -2.40 6.00
C ARG A 140 5.11 -1.46 5.11
N VAL A 141 5.89 -0.55 5.71
CA VAL A 141 6.83 0.30 4.95
C VAL A 141 7.89 -0.56 4.25
N ALA A 142 8.44 -1.56 4.92
CA ALA A 142 9.43 -2.47 4.33
C ALA A 142 8.84 -3.36 3.23
N GLU A 143 7.55 -3.69 3.32
CA GLU A 143 6.81 -4.39 2.27
C GLU A 143 6.51 -3.48 1.07
N ALA A 144 6.12 -2.23 1.30
CA ALA A 144 5.86 -1.24 0.26
C ALA A 144 7.14 -0.82 -0.48
N VAL A 145 8.26 -0.72 0.24
CA VAL A 145 9.57 -0.37 -0.31
C VAL A 145 10.65 -1.38 0.13
N PRO A 146 10.69 -2.56 -0.51
CA PRO A 146 11.73 -3.54 -0.26
C PRO A 146 13.11 -2.96 -0.55
N ALA A 147 14.10 -3.30 0.28
CA ALA A 147 15.48 -2.82 0.13
C ALA A 147 16.13 -3.27 -1.19
N ASP A 148 15.63 -4.35 -1.78
CA ASP A 148 16.05 -4.92 -3.06
C ASP A 148 15.10 -4.60 -4.22
N ALA A 149 14.12 -3.70 -4.02
CA ALA A 149 13.22 -3.28 -5.08
C ALA A 149 14.00 -2.80 -6.32
N ALA A 150 13.68 -3.35 -7.49
CA ALA A 150 14.45 -3.12 -8.72
C ALA A 150 14.58 -1.63 -9.07
N TRP A 151 13.53 -0.84 -8.84
CA TRP A 151 13.54 0.60 -9.05
C TRP A 151 14.51 1.31 -8.09
N LEU A 152 14.53 0.93 -6.82
CA LEU A 152 15.42 1.50 -5.80
C LEU A 152 16.88 1.13 -6.09
N VAL A 153 17.14 -0.13 -6.46
CA VAL A 153 18.45 -0.58 -6.95
C VAL A 153 18.89 0.24 -8.16
N GLN A 154 17.99 0.51 -9.10
CA GLN A 154 18.30 1.32 -10.27
C GLN A 154 18.63 2.77 -9.90
N LEU A 155 17.88 3.40 -8.98
CA LEU A 155 18.20 4.75 -8.48
C LEU A 155 19.57 4.79 -7.79
N SER A 156 19.91 3.76 -7.00
CA SER A 156 21.18 3.68 -6.27
C SER A 156 22.43 3.61 -7.14
N ARG A 157 22.30 3.23 -8.42
CA ARG A 157 23.42 3.23 -9.38
C ARG A 157 23.92 4.65 -9.72
N ARG A 158 23.19 5.69 -9.30
CA ARG A 158 23.53 7.11 -9.51
C ARG A 158 23.87 7.48 -10.96
N MET A 159 23.30 6.76 -11.92
CA MET A 159 23.43 7.10 -13.32
C MET A 159 22.73 8.45 -13.61
N PRO A 160 23.21 9.23 -14.58
CA PRO A 160 22.53 10.46 -14.97
C PRO A 160 21.05 10.19 -15.29
N MET A 161 20.14 10.95 -14.67
CA MET A 161 18.68 10.79 -14.80
C MET A 161 18.15 11.31 -16.15
N ARG A 162 18.90 11.09 -17.24
CA ARG A 162 18.50 11.52 -18.58
C ARG A 162 17.34 10.68 -19.11
N ARG A 163 17.41 9.37 -18.90
CA ARG A 163 16.40 8.38 -19.28
C ARG A 163 16.02 7.58 -18.06
N ILE A 164 14.74 7.61 -17.72
CA ILE A 164 14.17 6.97 -16.55
C ILE A 164 13.33 5.80 -17.07
N PRO A 165 13.77 4.55 -16.87
CA PRO A 165 12.98 3.39 -17.29
C PRO A 165 11.56 3.42 -16.69
N GLY A 166 10.57 2.93 -17.43
CA GLY A 166 9.16 2.90 -17.00
C GLY A 166 8.98 2.22 -15.65
N PHE A 167 9.65 1.08 -15.42
CA PHE A 167 9.60 0.37 -14.14
C PHE A 167 10.12 1.20 -12.94
N VAL A 168 10.95 2.22 -13.18
CA VAL A 168 11.39 3.14 -12.11
C VAL A 168 10.29 4.13 -11.79
N ALA A 169 9.67 4.73 -12.81
CA ALA A 169 8.55 5.65 -12.64
C ALA A 169 7.36 4.94 -11.95
N GLU A 170 6.95 3.78 -12.48
CA GLU A 170 5.88 2.95 -11.92
C GLU A 170 6.21 2.46 -10.51
N GLY A 171 7.46 2.08 -10.25
CA GLY A 171 7.90 1.61 -8.93
C GLY A 171 7.89 2.70 -7.86
N VAL A 172 8.31 3.92 -8.20
CA VAL A 172 8.26 5.08 -7.31
C VAL A 172 6.82 5.50 -7.04
N ASP A 173 5.99 5.56 -8.09
CA ASP A 173 4.56 5.89 -7.98
C ASP A 173 3.81 4.87 -7.12
N SER A 174 3.99 3.57 -7.39
CA SER A 174 3.39 2.48 -6.60
C SER A 174 3.83 2.51 -5.14
N ALA A 175 5.11 2.79 -4.87
CA ALA A 175 5.63 2.91 -3.51
C ALA A 175 4.98 4.09 -2.76
N LEU A 176 4.91 5.26 -3.40
CA LEU A 176 4.27 6.44 -2.81
C LEU A 176 2.79 6.18 -2.54
N GLU A 177 2.08 5.60 -3.51
CA GLU A 177 0.66 5.28 -3.39
C GLU A 177 0.41 4.27 -2.25
N ALA A 178 1.24 3.23 -2.14
CA ALA A 178 1.15 2.24 -1.06
C ALA A 178 1.38 2.86 0.32
N LEU A 179 2.37 3.76 0.45
CA LEU A 179 2.66 4.46 1.71
C LEU A 179 1.57 5.47 2.07
N GLN A 180 1.00 6.20 1.10
CA GLN A 180 -0.10 7.13 1.32
C GLN A 180 -1.41 6.44 1.73
N ARG A 181 -1.62 5.20 1.27
CA ARG A 181 -2.77 4.37 1.69
C ARG A 181 -2.65 3.87 3.13
N ASP A 182 -1.46 3.87 3.72
CA ASP A 182 -1.29 3.49 5.13
C ASP A 182 -1.72 4.63 6.06
N VAL A 183 -2.95 4.54 6.56
CA VAL A 183 -3.57 5.56 7.43
C VAL A 183 -3.01 5.61 8.85
N ILE A 184 -2.10 4.71 9.21
CA ILE A 184 -1.56 4.62 10.56
C ILE A 184 -0.28 5.44 10.61
N ASP A 185 -0.18 6.35 11.59
CA ASP A 185 1.04 7.11 11.86
C ASP A 185 2.03 6.32 12.73
N PHE A 186 3.31 6.67 12.66
CA PHE A 186 4.26 6.26 13.70
C PHE A 186 3.92 7.02 14.98
N VAL A 187 3.90 6.30 16.10
CA VAL A 187 3.77 6.87 17.44
C VAL A 187 5.08 7.52 17.86
N ASP A 188 6.22 6.93 17.50
CA ASP A 188 7.52 7.56 17.68
C ASP A 188 7.71 8.76 16.73
N PRO A 189 7.95 9.97 17.26
CA PRO A 189 8.02 11.18 16.43
C PRO A 189 9.26 11.24 15.54
N GLU A 190 10.36 10.57 15.90
CA GLU A 190 11.56 10.50 15.05
C GLU A 190 11.29 9.62 13.83
N LEU A 191 10.61 8.48 14.03
CA LEU A 191 10.14 7.63 12.93
C LEU A 191 9.13 8.33 12.03
N GLU A 192 8.16 9.03 12.63
CA GLU A 192 7.15 9.76 11.84
C GLU A 192 7.79 10.86 10.98
N ALA A 193 8.70 11.64 11.56
CA ALA A 193 9.43 12.67 10.82
C ALA A 193 10.27 12.09 9.67
N ALA A 194 10.98 10.98 9.92
CA ALA A 194 11.75 10.30 8.88
C ALA A 194 10.86 9.71 7.77
N HIS A 195 9.70 9.17 8.15
CA HIS A 195 8.72 8.62 7.21
C HIS A 195 8.12 9.71 6.32
N GLN A 196 7.69 10.83 6.90
CA GLN A 196 7.18 11.98 6.15
C GLN A 196 8.24 12.55 5.21
N GLY A 197 9.47 12.75 5.68
CA GLY A 197 10.57 13.23 4.83
C GLY A 197 10.85 12.30 3.64
N PHE A 198 10.73 10.99 3.83
CA PHE A 198 10.85 10.03 2.73
C PHE A 198 9.65 10.11 1.75
N MET A 199 8.41 10.18 2.25
CA MET A 199 7.22 10.34 1.39
C MET A 199 7.26 11.64 0.58
N GLU A 200 7.68 12.75 1.18
CA GLU A 200 7.85 14.04 0.48
C GLU A 200 8.90 13.94 -0.62
N ALA A 201 10.01 13.24 -0.37
CA ALA A 201 11.04 13.01 -1.37
C ALA A 201 10.51 12.17 -2.56
N LEU A 202 9.73 11.12 -2.27
CA LEU A 202 9.07 10.31 -3.30
C LEU A 202 8.08 11.14 -4.13
N ALA A 203 7.21 11.90 -3.47
CA ALA A 203 6.24 12.77 -4.14
C ALA A 203 6.92 13.77 -5.07
N ARG A 204 8.00 14.40 -4.59
CA ARG A 204 8.79 15.30 -5.43
C ARG A 204 9.43 14.58 -6.62
N LEU A 205 9.90 13.34 -6.45
CA LEU A 205 10.44 12.56 -7.57
C LEU A 205 9.37 12.24 -8.61
N VAL A 206 8.17 11.87 -8.17
CA VAL A 206 7.02 11.64 -9.06
C VAL A 206 6.67 12.90 -9.84
N ASP A 207 6.62 14.07 -9.17
CA ASP A 207 6.34 15.35 -9.84
C ASP A 207 7.38 15.69 -10.90
N GLU A 208 8.67 15.53 -10.60
CA GLU A 208 9.75 15.77 -11.58
C GLU A 208 9.72 14.77 -12.75
N ILE A 209 9.38 13.50 -12.50
CA ILE A 209 9.21 12.48 -13.54
C ILE A 209 7.98 12.79 -14.42
N ASN A 210 6.89 13.25 -13.83
CA ASN A 210 5.68 13.63 -14.58
C ASN A 210 5.87 14.95 -15.36
N GLY A 211 6.82 15.78 -14.95
CA GLY A 211 7.18 17.03 -15.62
C GLY A 211 8.06 16.86 -16.87
N ILE A 212 8.58 15.65 -17.12
CA ILE A 212 9.42 15.37 -18.30
C ILE A 212 8.64 14.69 -19.44
N PHE A 213 9.30 14.50 -20.58
CA PHE A 213 8.67 14.04 -21.80
C PHE A 213 8.60 12.51 -21.87
N THR A 214 7.40 12.01 -22.08
CA THR A 214 7.15 10.63 -22.45
C THR A 214 7.13 10.54 -23.98
N PRO A 215 8.09 9.83 -24.61
CA PRO A 215 8.02 9.59 -26.05
C PRO A 215 6.75 8.82 -26.42
N ASP A 216 6.29 8.95 -27.67
CA ASP A 216 5.04 8.34 -28.17
C ASP A 216 4.82 6.87 -27.73
N HIS A 217 3.54 6.50 -27.64
CA HIS A 217 2.82 5.44 -26.90
C HIS A 217 3.45 4.07 -26.57
N ASP A 218 4.67 3.75 -27.00
CA ASP A 218 5.35 2.47 -26.74
C ASP A 218 6.69 2.62 -25.97
N ALA A 219 7.01 3.82 -25.49
CA ALA A 219 8.29 4.06 -24.85
C ALA A 219 8.34 3.48 -23.43
N ALA A 220 9.19 2.47 -23.24
CA ALA A 220 9.51 1.88 -21.92
C ALA A 220 10.34 2.80 -21.00
N TYR A 221 10.31 4.12 -21.21
CA TYR A 221 11.07 5.11 -20.46
C TYR A 221 10.52 6.53 -20.65
N THR A 222 10.76 7.39 -19.67
CA THR A 222 10.57 8.84 -19.74
C THR A 222 11.94 9.51 -19.88
N GLU A 223 12.06 10.59 -20.65
CA GLU A 223 13.34 11.30 -20.79
C GLU A 223 13.22 12.82 -20.77
N VAL A 224 14.28 13.49 -20.33
CA VAL A 224 14.41 14.94 -20.52
C VAL A 224 14.46 15.20 -22.03
N PRO A 225 13.60 16.08 -22.58
CA PRO A 225 13.47 16.31 -24.01
C PRO A 225 14.83 16.45 -24.72
N PRO A 226 15.19 15.53 -25.64
CA PRO A 226 16.52 15.53 -26.25
C PRO A 226 16.76 16.78 -27.11
N GLU A 227 15.71 17.41 -27.62
CA GLU A 227 15.77 18.66 -28.37
C GLU A 227 16.26 19.84 -27.54
N TRP A 228 15.97 19.88 -26.24
CA TRP A 228 16.44 20.94 -25.33
C TRP A 228 17.97 21.00 -25.29
N ARG A 229 18.66 19.87 -25.50
CA ARG A 229 20.12 19.86 -25.58
C ARG A 229 20.67 20.83 -26.64
N ARG A 230 19.91 21.10 -27.69
CA ARG A 230 20.29 22.03 -28.78
C ARG A 230 19.57 23.37 -28.67
N THR A 231 18.28 23.36 -28.34
CA THR A 231 17.45 24.57 -28.34
C THR A 231 17.54 25.37 -27.05
N ASP A 232 17.77 24.72 -25.91
CA ASP A 232 17.85 25.33 -24.58
C ASP A 232 18.76 24.50 -23.64
N PRO A 233 20.09 24.58 -23.82
CA PRO A 233 21.04 23.73 -23.11
C PRO A 233 21.08 24.02 -21.60
N GLU A 234 20.73 25.24 -21.18
CA GLU A 234 20.66 25.62 -19.76
C GLU A 234 19.49 24.92 -19.08
N ARG A 235 18.29 24.95 -19.68
CA ARG A 235 17.13 24.21 -19.20
C ARG A 235 17.37 22.71 -19.16
N TYR A 236 18.01 22.16 -20.20
CA TYR A 236 18.38 20.74 -20.23
C TYR A 236 19.31 20.35 -19.08
N ALA A 237 20.37 21.14 -18.85
CA ALA A 237 21.30 20.91 -17.75
C ALA A 237 20.64 21.08 -16.38
N GLN A 238 19.72 22.04 -16.24
CA GLN A 238 18.96 22.27 -15.02
C GLN A 238 18.06 21.08 -14.68
N ALA A 239 17.25 20.60 -15.64
CA ALA A 239 16.38 19.43 -15.43
C ALA A 239 17.16 18.19 -15.01
N LEU A 240 18.35 17.94 -15.60
CA LEU A 240 19.20 16.82 -15.19
C LEU A 240 19.76 16.96 -13.77
N ARG A 241 20.10 18.19 -13.36
CA ARG A 241 20.54 18.47 -11.98
C ARG A 241 19.41 18.26 -11.00
N ASP A 242 18.22 18.79 -11.29
CA ASP A 242 17.05 18.70 -10.41
C ASP A 242 16.62 17.24 -10.23
N LEU A 243 16.48 16.47 -11.31
CA LEU A 243 16.18 15.04 -11.24
C LEU A 243 17.24 14.25 -10.46
N SER A 244 18.53 14.56 -10.66
CA SER A 244 19.61 13.88 -9.94
C SER A 244 19.60 14.24 -8.46
N GLN A 245 19.33 15.49 -8.11
CA GLN A 245 19.22 15.96 -6.73
C GLN A 245 18.02 15.32 -6.04
N VAL A 246 16.85 15.28 -6.68
CA VAL A 246 15.65 14.67 -6.09
C VAL A 246 15.81 13.16 -5.92
N ARG A 247 16.43 12.46 -6.88
CA ARG A 247 16.86 11.05 -6.69
C ARG A 247 17.72 10.90 -5.43
N ASP A 248 18.73 11.74 -5.26
CA ASP A 248 19.64 11.64 -4.12
C ASP A 248 18.90 11.90 -2.80
N THR A 249 17.96 12.86 -2.77
CA THR A 249 17.06 13.08 -1.62
C THR A 249 16.21 11.85 -1.30
N VAL A 250 15.67 11.15 -2.30
CA VAL A 250 14.92 9.89 -2.08
C VAL A 250 15.81 8.82 -1.46
N LEU A 251 17.03 8.64 -1.97
CA LEU A 251 17.97 7.64 -1.45
C LEU A 251 18.41 7.96 -0.01
N ASP A 252 18.67 9.23 0.28
CA ASP A 252 19.06 9.68 1.62
C ASP A 252 17.87 9.58 2.60
N GLY A 253 16.66 9.94 2.17
CA GLY A 253 15.43 9.79 2.95
C GLY A 253 15.12 8.32 3.28
N TYR A 254 15.24 7.43 2.28
CA TYR A 254 15.08 5.98 2.50
C TYR A 254 16.10 5.46 3.51
N LYS A 255 17.37 5.84 3.34
CA LYS A 255 18.45 5.43 4.24
C LYS A 255 18.20 5.91 5.68
N GLU A 256 17.77 7.16 5.86
CA GLU A 256 17.49 7.67 7.21
C GLU A 256 16.32 6.92 7.84
N LEU A 257 15.22 6.73 7.11
CA LEU A 257 14.08 5.95 7.58
C LEU A 257 14.48 4.55 8.03
N MET A 258 15.25 3.82 7.22
CA MET A 258 15.74 2.48 7.55
C MET A 258 16.69 2.48 8.76
N ASN A 259 17.54 3.50 8.90
CA ASN A 259 18.42 3.65 10.06
C ASN A 259 17.62 3.90 11.34
N VAL A 260 16.62 4.78 11.32
CA VAL A 260 15.75 5.03 12.47
C VAL A 260 15.02 3.75 12.86
N MET A 261 14.41 3.04 11.90
CA MET A 261 13.76 1.75 12.14
C MET A 261 14.71 0.71 12.74
N SER A 262 15.96 0.67 12.27
CA SER A 262 17.00 -0.22 12.79
C SER A 262 17.37 0.12 14.23
N ARG A 263 17.66 1.40 14.52
CA ARG A 263 18.01 1.88 15.87
C ARG A 263 16.91 1.56 16.89
N ARG A 264 15.66 1.56 16.47
CA ARG A 264 14.49 1.30 17.31
C ARG A 264 14.07 -0.19 17.36
N GLY A 265 14.73 -1.08 16.61
CA GLY A 265 14.42 -2.51 16.59
C GLY A 265 13.05 -2.83 15.96
N HIS A 266 12.65 -2.03 14.98
CA HIS A 266 11.41 -2.21 14.21
C HIS A 266 11.62 -2.88 12.86
N LEU A 267 12.85 -2.95 12.35
CA LEU A 267 13.12 -3.73 11.16
C LEU A 267 12.74 -5.20 11.41
N PRO A 268 12.02 -5.84 10.47
CA PRO A 268 11.82 -7.27 10.55
C PRO A 268 13.20 -7.93 10.66
N ALA A 269 13.35 -8.91 11.56
CA ALA A 269 14.55 -9.72 11.58
C ALA A 269 14.80 -10.21 10.15
N PRO A 270 16.05 -10.22 9.67
CA PRO A 270 16.37 -10.88 8.41
C PRO A 270 15.68 -12.22 8.45
N GLN A 271 14.75 -12.47 7.52
CA GLN A 271 14.11 -13.77 7.47
C GLN A 271 15.27 -14.75 7.27
N GLU A 272 15.64 -15.47 8.33
CA GLU A 272 16.49 -16.63 8.16
C GLU A 272 15.81 -17.44 7.07
N PRO A 273 16.52 -17.79 5.98
CA PRO A 273 15.91 -18.47 4.86
C PRO A 273 15.20 -19.69 5.41
N GLN A 274 13.87 -19.60 5.52
CA GLN A 274 13.09 -20.72 5.98
C GLN A 274 13.38 -21.82 4.97
N PRO A 275 13.69 -23.05 5.42
CA PRO A 275 13.87 -24.15 4.49
C PRO A 275 12.60 -24.21 3.64
N GLY A 276 12.72 -23.77 2.39
CA GLY A 276 11.56 -23.64 1.51
C GLY A 276 10.88 -24.99 1.37
N PRO A 277 9.59 -25.02 1.01
CA PRO A 277 8.89 -26.27 0.75
C PRO A 277 9.69 -27.08 -0.28
N SER A 278 10.33 -28.15 0.18
CA SER A 278 11.06 -29.06 -0.69
C SER A 278 10.06 -30.02 -1.30
N VAL A 279 9.81 -29.91 -2.59
CA VAL A 279 8.94 -30.87 -3.29
C VAL A 279 9.82 -32.02 -3.77
N ARG A 280 9.49 -33.23 -3.31
CA ARG A 280 10.12 -34.46 -3.81
C ARG A 280 9.37 -34.90 -5.05
N VAL A 281 9.95 -34.64 -6.21
CA VAL A 281 9.42 -35.08 -7.50
C VAL A 281 10.11 -36.37 -7.88
N THR A 282 9.35 -37.37 -8.31
CA THR A 282 9.93 -38.61 -8.82
C THR A 282 10.21 -38.46 -10.32
N ALA A 283 11.46 -38.65 -10.74
CA ALA A 283 11.82 -38.67 -12.15
C ALA A 283 11.24 -39.91 -12.87
N GLY A 284 11.25 -39.91 -14.21
CA GLY A 284 10.68 -40.99 -15.02
C GLY A 284 11.32 -42.37 -14.82
N ASP A 285 12.48 -42.44 -14.14
CA ASP A 285 13.19 -43.66 -13.75
C ASP A 285 12.89 -44.09 -12.29
N ASN A 286 11.90 -43.46 -11.64
CA ASN A 286 11.58 -43.60 -10.21
C ASN A 286 12.64 -43.06 -9.23
N SER A 287 13.64 -42.31 -9.70
CA SER A 287 14.62 -41.67 -8.82
C SER A 287 14.01 -40.44 -8.12
N PRO A 288 14.19 -40.28 -6.79
CA PRO A 288 13.70 -39.09 -6.08
C PRO A 288 14.58 -37.88 -6.42
N VAL A 289 13.96 -36.83 -6.94
CA VAL A 289 14.57 -35.50 -7.16
C VAL A 289 13.96 -34.53 -6.16
N THR A 290 14.80 -33.94 -5.31
CA THR A 290 14.35 -32.86 -4.41
C THR A 290 14.54 -31.54 -5.11
N VAL A 291 13.45 -30.83 -5.40
CA VAL A 291 13.48 -29.47 -5.91
C VAL A 291 13.33 -28.52 -4.72
N ASN A 292 14.39 -27.77 -4.43
CA ASN A 292 14.37 -26.69 -3.46
C ASN A 292 14.12 -25.38 -4.19
N ALA A 293 12.98 -24.74 -3.94
CA ALA A 293 12.63 -23.45 -4.50
C ALA A 293 12.29 -22.45 -3.37
N PRO A 294 13.29 -22.02 -2.58
CA PRO A 294 13.07 -21.23 -1.36
C PRO A 294 12.48 -19.83 -1.59
N TYR A 295 12.42 -19.37 -2.84
CA TYR A 295 11.84 -18.07 -3.22
C TYR A 295 10.65 -18.22 -4.19
N ALA A 296 10.15 -19.43 -4.41
CA ALA A 296 8.98 -19.63 -5.27
C ALA A 296 7.71 -19.21 -4.53
N HIS A 297 7.24 -18.00 -4.84
CA HIS A 297 5.88 -17.58 -4.50
C HIS A 297 4.94 -17.95 -5.64
N ALA A 298 4.02 -18.88 -5.37
CA ALA A 298 2.86 -19.09 -6.21
C ALA A 298 1.67 -18.36 -5.57
N SER A 299 1.26 -17.23 -6.14
CA SER A 299 -0.06 -16.67 -5.86
C SER A 299 -1.12 -17.64 -6.41
N HIS A 300 -2.21 -17.85 -5.67
CA HIS A 300 -3.25 -18.83 -5.98
C HIS A 300 -3.64 -18.82 -7.47
N GLY A 301 -3.41 -19.94 -8.16
CA GLY A 301 -3.69 -20.12 -9.60
C GLY A 301 -2.47 -20.08 -10.53
N GLY A 302 -1.27 -19.75 -10.03
CA GLY A 302 -0.03 -19.77 -10.83
C GLY A 302 0.45 -21.20 -11.12
N HIS A 303 0.40 -21.63 -12.38
CA HIS A 303 1.06 -22.86 -12.83
C HIS A 303 2.54 -22.58 -13.12
N ALA A 304 3.45 -23.13 -12.32
CA ALA A 304 4.87 -23.22 -12.68
C ALA A 304 5.07 -24.40 -13.65
N SER A 305 5.19 -24.11 -14.94
CA SER A 305 5.49 -25.13 -15.96
C SER A 305 7.00 -25.24 -16.18
N ALA A 306 7.58 -26.39 -15.88
CA ALA A 306 8.89 -26.78 -16.40
C ALA A 306 8.68 -27.47 -17.76
N GLY A 307 8.33 -26.67 -18.77
CA GLY A 307 8.10 -27.14 -20.14
C GLY A 307 9.33 -26.93 -21.02
N GLN A 308 9.74 -27.99 -21.73
CA GLN A 308 10.65 -27.92 -22.87
C GLN A 308 10.07 -26.95 -23.94
N PRO A 309 10.86 -26.09 -24.60
CA PRO A 309 10.33 -24.99 -25.39
C PRO A 309 9.47 -25.50 -26.56
N ALA A 310 8.19 -25.11 -26.57
CA ALA A 310 7.32 -25.24 -27.74
C ALA A 310 7.66 -24.12 -28.75
N PRO A 311 7.53 -24.38 -30.07
CA PRO A 311 7.83 -23.40 -31.10
C PRO A 311 6.88 -22.19 -31.02
N ALA A 312 7.43 -21.02 -31.31
CA ALA A 312 6.74 -19.74 -31.29
C ALA A 312 5.58 -19.71 -32.29
N ASP A 313 4.37 -19.39 -31.82
CA ASP A 313 3.44 -18.57 -32.60
C ASP A 313 2.33 -17.91 -31.76
N GLN A 314 2.10 -16.64 -32.12
CA GLN A 314 0.96 -15.74 -31.88
C GLN A 314 0.67 -15.23 -30.46
N ILE A 315 1.19 -14.03 -30.17
CA ILE A 315 0.77 -13.15 -29.09
C ILE A 315 -0.57 -12.50 -29.47
N ALA A 316 -1.64 -12.80 -28.73
CA ALA A 316 -2.87 -12.02 -28.78
C ALA A 316 -2.63 -10.65 -28.13
N VAL A 317 -2.83 -9.58 -28.90
CA VAL A 317 -2.74 -8.19 -28.44
C VAL A 317 -3.96 -7.91 -27.56
N ALA A 318 -3.75 -7.76 -26.25
CA ALA A 318 -4.74 -7.19 -25.35
C ALA A 318 -4.75 -5.67 -25.57
N THR A 319 -5.91 -5.10 -25.92
CA THR A 319 -6.11 -3.65 -25.98
C THR A 319 -5.96 -3.03 -24.60
N PRO A 320 -5.23 -1.90 -24.45
CA PRO A 320 -5.14 -1.20 -23.18
C PRO A 320 -6.51 -0.61 -22.81
N ALA A 321 -6.97 -0.90 -21.58
CA ALA A 321 -8.23 -0.41 -21.06
C ALA A 321 -8.12 1.07 -20.61
N PRO A 322 -9.20 1.87 -20.73
CA PRO A 322 -9.16 3.35 -20.73
C PRO A 322 -9.02 4.05 -19.35
N TRP A 323 -8.65 3.37 -18.27
CA TRP A 323 -8.75 3.88 -16.88
C TRP A 323 -7.56 4.77 -16.40
N TYR A 324 -6.69 5.22 -17.31
CA TYR A 324 -5.52 6.07 -17.02
C TYR A 324 -5.85 7.56 -16.69
N ARG A 325 -6.90 7.84 -15.89
CA ARG A 325 -7.25 9.20 -15.43
C ARG A 325 -7.32 9.34 -13.90
N SER A 326 -6.41 8.67 -13.21
CA SER A 326 -6.32 8.58 -11.75
C SER A 326 -5.66 9.80 -11.05
N GLY A 327 -5.06 10.74 -11.79
CA GLY A 327 -4.30 11.86 -11.18
C GLY A 327 -5.12 12.83 -10.30
N ILE A 328 -6.40 13.08 -10.62
CA ILE A 328 -7.29 13.92 -9.81
C ILE A 328 -7.93 13.13 -8.67
N PHE A 329 -8.09 11.81 -8.86
CA PHE A 329 -8.67 10.86 -7.91
C PHE A 329 -7.81 10.69 -6.64
N TRP A 330 -6.47 10.77 -6.74
CA TRP A 330 -5.56 10.52 -5.61
C TRP A 330 -5.21 11.75 -4.74
N GLY A 331 -5.34 12.97 -5.27
CA GLY A 331 -5.01 14.19 -4.52
C GLY A 331 -5.97 14.52 -3.36
N ALA A 332 -7.22 14.06 -3.44
CA ALA A 332 -8.22 14.28 -2.38
C ALA A 332 -8.06 13.31 -1.19
N VAL A 333 -7.52 12.11 -1.44
CA VAL A 333 -7.32 11.07 -0.41
C VAL A 333 -6.12 11.38 0.49
N SER A 334 -5.04 11.96 -0.05
CA SER A 334 -3.83 12.31 0.70
C SER A 334 -4.02 13.51 1.65
N ALA A 335 -4.87 14.48 1.30
CA ALA A 335 -5.17 15.65 2.12
C ALA A 335 -5.95 15.32 3.41
N VAL A 336 -6.67 14.21 3.42
CA VAL A 336 -7.47 13.76 4.57
C VAL A 336 -6.61 13.05 5.61
N GLY A 337 -5.59 12.30 5.18
CA GLY A 337 -4.64 11.63 6.08
C GLY A 337 -3.75 12.60 6.87
N THR A 338 -3.34 13.72 6.25
CA THR A 338 -2.45 14.71 6.89
C THR A 338 -3.11 15.53 8.01
N ALA A 339 -4.44 15.70 7.98
CA ALA A 339 -5.16 16.40 9.04
C ALA A 339 -5.29 15.56 10.33
N ALA A 340 -5.34 14.23 10.21
CA ALA A 340 -5.46 13.30 11.33
C ALA A 340 -4.15 13.16 12.12
N SER A 341 -3.02 13.07 11.41
CA SER A 341 -1.69 12.93 11.99
C SER A 341 -1.27 14.16 12.79
N ALA A 342 -1.63 15.36 12.33
CA ALA A 342 -1.44 16.60 13.08
C ALA A 342 -2.23 16.63 14.41
N ILE A 343 -3.41 16.01 14.47
CA ILE A 343 -4.25 15.95 15.68
C ILE A 343 -3.69 14.93 16.69
N VAL A 344 -3.23 13.77 16.22
CA VAL A 344 -2.58 12.76 17.09
C VAL A 344 -1.25 13.29 17.63
N ALA A 345 -0.44 13.95 16.80
CA ALA A 345 0.81 14.60 17.23
C ALA A 345 0.55 15.77 18.20
N TYR A 346 -0.46 16.60 17.97
CA TYR A 346 -0.84 17.70 18.86
C TYR A 346 -1.34 17.21 20.22
N LEU A 347 -2.11 16.11 20.25
CA LEU A 347 -2.56 15.48 21.50
C LEU A 347 -1.44 14.75 22.25
N ALA A 348 -0.41 14.27 21.53
CA ALA A 348 0.78 13.67 22.13
C ALA A 348 1.77 14.71 22.72
N LEU A 349 1.81 15.92 22.16
CA LEU A 349 2.66 17.03 22.62
C LEU A 349 2.03 17.86 23.76
N GLY A 350 0.76 17.63 24.09
CA GLY A 350 0.05 18.29 25.18
C GLY A 350 0.30 17.68 26.56
N ARG A 351 1.57 17.61 26.99
CA ARG A 351 1.97 17.45 28.41
C ARG A 351 3.30 18.13 28.70
#